data_AF-A0A2V1IW66-F1
#
_entry.id   AF-A0A2V1IW66-F1
#
_cell.length_a   1.000
_cell.length_b   1.000
_cell.length_c   1.000
_cell.angle_alpha   90.00
_cell.angle_beta   90.00
_cell.angle_gamma   90.00
#
_symmetry.space_group_name_H-M   'P 1'
#
loop_
_entity.id
_entity.type
_entity.pdbx_description
1 polymer ?
#
loop_
_entity_poly.entity_id
_entity_poly.type
_entity_poly.pdbx_seq_one_letter_code
_entity_poly.pdbx_strand_id
1 'polypeptide(L)'
;MRLKAELTRREGEVAELLAWGASKKEVAERLFISARTVENTARNIYAKIGIQKATELCVWWFCTKCGVPVDLDPLKRAFIATALLLVMGFHEYNGNNDDNYLLRGARPTTARTTRTLRRAKDENENINPFNNLIA
;
A
#
# COMPACT_ATOMS: atom_id res chain seq x y z
N MET A 1 -18.17 -26.94 3.35
CA MET A 1 -17.01 -26.86 2.44
C MET A 1 -16.30 -28.21 2.37
N ARG A 2 -16.31 -28.87 1.21
CA ARG A 2 -15.62 -30.15 0.99
C ARG A 2 -14.19 -29.90 0.48
N LEU A 3 -13.18 -30.12 1.32
CA LEU A 3 -11.77 -29.88 0.98
C LEU A 3 -11.20 -30.91 -0.03
N LYS A 4 -11.80 -32.10 -0.14
CA LYS A 4 -11.40 -33.16 -1.09
C LYS A 4 -12.29 -33.23 -2.34
N ALA A 5 -12.82 -32.11 -2.82
CA ALA A 5 -13.65 -32.12 -4.02
C ALA A 5 -12.76 -32.25 -5.27
N GLU A 6 -12.95 -33.29 -6.07
CA GLU A 6 -12.29 -33.43 -7.37
C GLU A 6 -13.03 -32.58 -8.41
N LEU A 7 -12.36 -31.55 -8.91
CA LEU A 7 -12.83 -30.75 -10.02
C LEU A 7 -12.35 -31.37 -11.35
N THR A 8 -13.16 -31.26 -12.38
CA THR A 8 -12.71 -31.60 -13.73
C THR A 8 -11.60 -30.65 -14.18
N ARG A 9 -10.80 -31.05 -15.17
CA ARG A 9 -9.68 -30.23 -15.68
C ARG A 9 -10.10 -28.79 -16.00
N ARG A 10 -11.23 -28.61 -16.68
CA ARG A 10 -11.72 -27.28 -17.09
C ARG A 10 -12.29 -26.46 -15.93
N GLU A 11 -12.93 -27.12 -14.96
CA GLU A 11 -13.35 -26.46 -13.72
C GLU A 11 -12.14 -26.04 -12.88
N GLY A 12 -11.08 -26.85 -12.87
CA GLY A 12 -9.82 -26.53 -12.19
C GLY A 12 -9.15 -25.28 -12.76
N GLU A 13 -9.06 -25.15 -14.09
CA GLU A 13 -8.50 -23.96 -14.73
C GLU A 13 -9.31 -22.69 -14.41
N VAL A 14 -10.64 -22.78 -14.42
CA VAL A 14 -11.52 -21.66 -14.04
C VAL A 14 -11.35 -21.33 -12.56
N ALA A 15 -11.33 -22.33 -11.69
CA ALA A 15 -11.14 -22.14 -10.25
C ALA A 15 -9.78 -21.52 -9.93
N GLU A 16 -8.72 -21.91 -10.63
CA GLU A 16 -7.38 -21.35 -10.50
C GLU A 16 -7.37 -19.86 -10.80
N LEU A 17 -7.87 -19.45 -11.96
CA LEU A 17 -7.88 -18.04 -12.35
C LEU A 17 -8.73 -17.19 -11.40
N LEU A 18 -9.89 -17.73 -10.96
CA LEU A 18 -10.72 -17.07 -9.95
C LEU A 18 -10.02 -16.97 -8.59
N ALA A 19 -9.27 -18.00 -8.18
CA ALA A 19 -8.53 -18.00 -6.93
C ALA A 19 -7.38 -16.97 -6.92
N TRP A 20 -6.74 -16.75 -8.07
CA TRP A 20 -5.77 -15.67 -8.29
C TRP A 20 -6.41 -14.26 -8.32
N GLY A 21 -7.73 -14.17 -8.23
CA GLY A 21 -8.45 -12.89 -8.18
C GLY A 21 -8.84 -12.34 -9.55
N ALA A 22 -8.72 -13.13 -10.63
CA ALA A 22 -9.18 -12.68 -11.95
C ALA A 22 -10.69 -12.49 -11.96
N SER A 23 -11.16 -11.44 -12.66
CA SER A 23 -12.59 -11.22 -12.83
C SER A 23 -13.20 -12.26 -13.78
N LYS A 24 -14.51 -12.54 -13.68
CA LYS A 24 -15.17 -13.51 -14.57
C LYS A 24 -15.03 -13.16 -16.06
N LYS A 25 -14.91 -11.86 -16.38
CA LYS A 25 -14.66 -11.36 -17.73
C LYS A 25 -13.23 -11.66 -18.18
N GLU A 26 -12.24 -11.43 -17.32
CA GLU A 26 -10.84 -11.78 -17.62
C GLU A 26 -10.64 -13.29 -17.77
N VAL A 27 -11.32 -14.09 -16.96
CA VAL A 27 -11.29 -15.56 -17.10
C VAL A 27 -11.88 -15.98 -18.45
N ALA A 28 -12.97 -15.35 -18.87
CA ALA A 28 -13.59 -15.58 -20.18
C ALA A 28 -12.64 -15.25 -21.33
N GLU A 29 -11.95 -14.11 -21.25
CA GLU A 29 -10.94 -13.68 -22.24
C GLU A 29 -9.76 -14.66 -22.29
N ARG A 30 -9.20 -15.05 -21.13
CA ARG A 30 -8.04 -15.96 -21.06
C ARG A 30 -8.34 -17.36 -21.56
N LEU A 31 -9.56 -17.86 -21.32
CA LEU A 31 -9.98 -19.20 -21.71
C LEU A 31 -10.70 -19.24 -23.06
N PHE A 32 -10.86 -18.09 -23.73
CA PHE A 32 -11.60 -17.92 -25.00
C PHE A 32 -13.03 -18.49 -24.93
N ILE A 33 -13.74 -18.23 -23.82
CA ILE A 33 -15.12 -18.67 -23.59
C ILE A 33 -16.01 -17.50 -23.19
N SER A 34 -17.33 -17.64 -23.30
CA SER A 34 -18.24 -16.56 -22.89
C SER A 34 -18.24 -16.35 -21.37
N ALA A 35 -18.44 -15.12 -20.91
CA ALA A 35 -18.60 -14.80 -19.48
C ALA A 35 -19.75 -15.59 -18.84
N ARG A 36 -20.83 -15.83 -19.59
CA ARG A 36 -21.97 -16.66 -19.15
C ARG A 36 -21.56 -18.12 -18.90
N THR A 37 -20.67 -18.65 -19.74
CA THR A 37 -20.10 -19.99 -19.55
C THR A 37 -19.27 -20.03 -18.26
N VAL A 38 -18.41 -19.04 -18.02
CA VAL A 38 -17.63 -18.95 -16.78
C VAL A 38 -18.53 -18.88 -15.55
N GLU A 39 -19.62 -18.12 -15.60
CA GLU A 39 -20.59 -18.04 -14.50
C GLU A 39 -21.30 -19.38 -14.24
N ASN A 40 -21.69 -20.08 -15.30
CA ASN A 40 -22.29 -21.42 -15.17
C ASN A 40 -21.27 -22.41 -14.57
N THR A 41 -20.03 -22.41 -15.07
CA THR A 41 -18.97 -23.26 -14.55
C THR A 41 -18.66 -22.93 -13.10
N ALA A 42 -18.58 -21.65 -12.71
CA ALA A 42 -18.41 -21.24 -11.33
C ALA A 42 -19.55 -21.72 -10.42
N ARG A 43 -20.80 -21.64 -10.89
CA ARG A 43 -21.96 -22.19 -10.14
C ARG A 43 -21.86 -23.70 -9.93
N ASN A 44 -21.42 -24.44 -10.95
CA ASN A 44 -21.20 -25.89 -10.80
C ASN A 44 -20.07 -26.21 -9.82
N ILE A 45 -18.96 -25.45 -9.88
CA ILE A 45 -17.86 -25.55 -8.92
C ILE A 45 -18.36 -25.31 -7.49
N TYR A 46 -19.12 -24.24 -7.28
CA TYR A 46 -19.72 -23.90 -5.99
C TYR A 46 -20.63 -25.00 -5.46
N ALA A 47 -21.47 -25.58 -6.32
CA ALA A 47 -22.34 -26.69 -5.96
C ALA A 47 -21.55 -27.95 -5.57
N LYS A 48 -20.46 -28.27 -6.28
CA LYS A 48 -19.60 -29.43 -5.98
C LYS A 48 -18.88 -29.29 -4.64
N ILE A 49 -18.37 -28.10 -4.34
CA ILE A 49 -17.59 -27.84 -3.11
C ILE A 49 -18.51 -27.52 -1.92
N GLY A 50 -19.76 -27.14 -2.18
CA GLY A 50 -20.73 -26.71 -1.16
C GLY A 50 -20.40 -25.34 -0.59
N ILE A 51 -20.09 -24.39 -1.46
CA ILE A 51 -19.68 -23.01 -1.17
C ILE A 51 -20.67 -22.07 -1.85
N GLN A 52 -20.86 -20.87 -1.30
CA GLN A 52 -21.67 -19.82 -1.96
C GLN A 52 -20.88 -18.57 -2.32
N LYS A 53 -19.75 -18.32 -1.64
CA LYS A 53 -18.96 -17.11 -1.81
C LYS A 53 -17.70 -17.34 -2.64
N ALA A 54 -17.36 -16.37 -3.49
CA ALA A 54 -16.12 -16.42 -4.28
C ALA A 54 -14.86 -16.43 -3.39
N THR A 55 -14.90 -15.74 -2.24
CA THR A 55 -13.79 -15.73 -1.27
C THR A 55 -13.51 -17.11 -0.69
N GLU A 56 -14.56 -17.90 -0.41
CA GLU A 56 -14.43 -19.28 0.05
C GLU A 56 -13.79 -20.18 -1.02
N LEU A 57 -14.04 -19.92 -2.31
CA LEU A 57 -13.38 -20.62 -3.42
C LEU A 57 -11.87 -20.32 -3.43
N CYS A 58 -11.46 -19.07 -3.23
CA CYS A 58 -10.04 -18.71 -3.14
C CYS A 58 -9.37 -19.48 -2.01
N VAL A 59 -9.96 -19.45 -0.81
CA VAL A 59 -9.45 -20.19 0.36
C VAL A 59 -9.34 -21.67 0.04
N TRP A 60 -10.40 -22.27 -0.55
CA TRP A 60 -10.41 -23.67 -0.95
C TRP A 60 -9.24 -24.05 -1.85
N TRP A 61 -8.98 -23.25 -2.88
CA TRP A 61 -7.92 -23.49 -3.85
C TRP A 61 -6.55 -23.44 -3.18
N PHE A 62 -6.29 -22.43 -2.35
CA PHE A 62 -5.03 -22.32 -1.62
C PHE A 62 -4.82 -23.46 -0.61
N CYS A 63 -5.86 -23.89 0.10
CA CYS A 63 -5.79 -25.07 0.98
C CYS A 63 -5.39 -26.34 0.20
N THR A 64 -5.97 -26.50 -0.99
CA THR A 64 -5.83 -27.74 -1.77
C THR A 64 -4.52 -27.78 -2.56
N LYS A 65 -4.02 -26.64 -3.04
CA LYS A 65 -2.85 -26.56 -3.92
C LYS A 65 -1.56 -26.17 -3.24
N CYS A 66 -1.58 -25.22 -2.31
CA CYS A 66 -0.34 -24.74 -1.70
C CYS A 66 0.16 -25.66 -0.59
N GLY A 67 -0.60 -26.69 -0.20
CA GLY A 67 -0.23 -27.56 0.94
C GLY A 67 0.01 -26.76 2.22
N VAL A 68 -0.44 -25.50 2.25
CA VAL A 68 -0.34 -24.64 3.42
C VAL A 68 -1.45 -25.16 4.32
N PRO A 69 -1.10 -25.77 5.48
CA PRO A 69 -2.12 -26.13 6.43
C PRO A 69 -2.86 -24.85 6.78
N VAL A 70 -4.15 -24.81 6.46
CA VAL A 70 -5.09 -23.84 7.03
C VAL A 70 -5.35 -24.17 8.51
N ASP A 71 -4.58 -25.10 9.06
CA ASP A 71 -4.26 -25.27 10.47
C ASP A 71 -2.93 -24.55 10.80
N LEU A 72 -2.81 -23.28 10.45
CA LEU A 72 -1.85 -22.42 11.13
C LEU A 72 -2.62 -21.69 12.22
N ASP A 73 -2.68 -22.37 13.39
CA ASP A 73 -3.20 -21.85 14.64
C ASP A 73 -2.98 -20.33 14.75
N PRO A 74 -3.94 -19.56 15.29
CA PRO A 74 -3.73 -18.14 15.59
C PRO A 74 -2.40 -17.90 16.35
N LEU A 75 -1.94 -18.89 17.11
CA LEU A 75 -0.62 -18.97 17.72
C LEU A 75 0.56 -18.83 16.74
N LYS A 76 0.59 -19.55 15.62
CA LYS A 76 1.71 -19.51 14.65
C LYS A 76 1.82 -18.16 13.96
N ARG A 77 0.70 -17.48 13.73
CA ARG A 77 0.68 -16.09 13.27
C ARG A 77 1.22 -15.13 14.33
N ALA A 78 0.86 -15.36 15.59
CA ALA A 78 1.40 -14.60 16.71
C ALA A 78 2.92 -14.80 16.83
N PHE A 79 3.44 -16.03 16.72
CA PHE A 79 4.88 -16.29 16.75
C PHE A 79 5.65 -15.55 15.66
N ILE A 80 5.15 -15.53 14.42
CA ILE A 80 5.81 -14.80 13.32
C ILE A 80 5.75 -13.29 13.57
N ALA A 81 4.60 -12.75 13.99
CA ALA A 81 4.46 -11.34 14.32
C ALA A 81 5.36 -10.93 15.49
N THR A 82 5.44 -11.73 16.55
CA THR A 82 6.32 -11.52 17.70
C THR A 82 7.79 -11.58 17.29
N ALA A 83 8.18 -12.54 16.45
CA ALA A 83 9.55 -12.62 15.94
C ALA A 83 9.92 -11.38 15.10
N LEU A 84 9.01 -10.89 14.25
CA LEU A 84 9.22 -9.66 13.47
C LEU A 84 9.34 -8.42 14.37
N LEU A 85 8.50 -8.31 15.41
CA LEU A 85 8.59 -7.23 16.39
C LEU A 85 9.90 -7.28 17.20
N LEU A 86 10.37 -8.47 17.58
CA LEU A 86 11.64 -8.63 18.27
C LEU A 86 12.83 -8.24 17.41
N VAL A 87 12.82 -8.56 16.11
CA VAL A 87 13.89 -8.16 15.17
C VAL A 87 13.93 -6.64 14.97
N MET A 88 12.77 -5.99 14.85
CA MET A 88 12.66 -4.51 14.80
C MET A 88 13.10 -3.85 16.11
N GLY A 89 12.66 -4.37 17.26
CA GLY A 89 13.05 -3.82 18.58
C GLY A 89 14.53 -4.04 18.90
N PHE A 90 15.11 -5.16 18.46
CA PHE A 90 16.54 -5.43 18.61
C PHE A 90 17.41 -4.47 17.76
N HIS A 91 16.89 -3.96 16.64
CA HIS A 91 17.57 -2.94 15.82
C HIS A 91 17.68 -1.60 16.57
N GLU A 92 16.62 -1.18 17.27
CA GLU A 92 16.64 0.03 18.11
C GLU A 92 17.50 -0.16 19.38
N TYR A 93 17.48 -1.36 19.97
CA TYR A 93 18.24 -1.65 21.20
C TYR A 93 19.76 -1.66 20.97
N ASN A 94 20.23 -2.14 19.82
CA ASN A 94 21.68 -2.12 19.49
C ASN A 94 22.17 -0.78 18.94
N GLY A 95 21.28 0.19 18.73
CA GLY A 95 21.61 1.52 18.20
C GLY A 95 21.88 2.58 19.27
N ASN A 96 22.17 2.20 20.52
CA ASN A 96 22.27 3.15 21.62
C ASN A 96 23.60 3.04 22.39
N ASN A 97 24.71 3.24 21.68
CA ASN A 97 26.03 3.55 22.27
C ASN A 97 26.63 4.83 21.64
N ASP A 98 25.80 5.80 21.29
CA ASP A 98 26.26 7.14 20.93
C ASP A 98 26.26 8.05 22.17
N ASP A 99 27.25 7.81 23.03
CA ASP A 99 27.67 8.72 24.08
C ASP A 99 28.21 10.02 23.46
N ASN A 100 27.35 10.95 23.01
CA ASN A 100 27.80 12.29 22.56
C ASN A 100 26.76 13.41 22.70
N TYR A 101 25.90 13.36 23.72
CA TYR A 101 24.98 14.46 24.08
C TYR A 101 25.62 15.56 24.99
N LEU A 102 26.95 15.76 24.95
CA LEU A 102 27.66 16.78 25.75
C LEU A 102 28.49 17.78 24.91
N LEU A 103 27.98 18.19 23.75
CA LEU A 103 28.47 19.40 23.06
C LEU A 103 27.36 20.45 22.94
N ARG A 104 26.77 20.77 24.10
CA ARG A 104 26.02 22.00 24.32
C ARG A 104 27.00 23.18 24.41
N GLY A 105 27.50 23.62 23.25
CA GLY A 105 28.20 24.90 23.11
C GLY A 105 27.18 26.03 22.94
N ALA A 106 26.81 26.68 24.04
CA ALA A 106 25.98 27.88 24.04
C ALA A 106 26.64 29.00 23.21
N ARG A 107 25.92 29.55 22.22
CA ARG A 107 26.26 30.86 21.63
C ARG A 107 25.27 31.91 22.18
N PRO A 108 25.73 32.97 22.84
CA PRO A 108 24.85 34.00 23.39
C PRO A 108 24.22 34.85 22.29
N THR A 109 22.91 35.08 22.42
CA THR A 109 22.13 36.07 21.66
C THR A 109 22.67 37.47 21.96
N THR A 110 23.35 38.09 21.00
CA THR A 110 23.55 39.55 21.00
C THR A 110 22.46 40.20 20.17
N ALA A 111 21.57 40.91 20.86
CA ALA A 111 20.60 41.82 20.28
C ALA A 111 21.29 42.79 19.33
N ARG A 112 20.84 42.85 18.07
CA ARG A 112 21.29 43.87 17.12
C ARG A 112 20.37 45.09 17.27
N THR A 113 20.93 46.14 17.84
CA THR A 113 20.34 47.47 18.01
C THR A 113 19.79 48.00 16.68
N THR A 114 18.61 48.59 16.74
CA THR A 114 17.97 49.38 15.68
C THR A 114 18.86 50.52 15.21
N ARG A 115 19.00 50.68 13.88
CA ARG A 115 19.30 51.98 13.27
C ARG A 115 18.57 52.12 11.93
N THR A 116 17.65 53.07 11.94
CA THR A 116 16.88 53.67 10.86
C THR A 116 17.71 54.00 9.61
N LEU A 117 17.16 53.78 8.39
CA LEU A 117 16.76 54.85 7.45
C LEU A 117 16.46 54.30 6.03
N ARG A 118 15.24 54.64 5.56
CA ARG A 118 14.79 54.96 4.18
C ARG A 118 15.47 54.28 2.98
N ARG A 119 14.70 53.45 2.27
CA ARG A 119 14.62 53.47 0.79
C ARG A 119 13.28 52.88 0.33
N ALA A 120 12.28 53.75 0.12
CA ALA A 120 11.08 53.43 -0.66
C ALA A 120 11.56 53.22 -2.11
N LYS A 121 11.45 51.99 -2.63
CA LYS A 121 10.34 51.47 -3.45
C LYS A 121 10.12 52.32 -4.70
N ASP A 122 10.55 51.71 -5.80
CA ASP A 122 10.34 52.12 -7.19
C ASP A 122 8.86 52.39 -7.50
N GLU A 123 8.60 53.32 -8.41
CA GLU A 123 7.69 53.19 -9.56
C GLU A 123 7.35 54.58 -10.14
N ASN A 124 8.01 54.90 -11.26
CA ASN A 124 7.34 55.24 -12.52
C ASN A 124 6.12 56.19 -12.47
N GLU A 125 6.33 57.50 -12.61
CA GLU A 125 5.35 58.34 -13.30
C GLU A 125 6.02 59.49 -14.07
N ASN A 126 6.12 59.25 -15.37
CA ASN A 126 6.46 60.19 -16.41
C ASN A 126 5.33 61.24 -16.56
N ILE A 127 5.51 62.45 -16.03
CA ILE A 127 4.79 63.64 -16.53
C ILE A 127 5.73 64.85 -16.40
N ASN A 128 6.37 65.23 -17.52
CA ASN A 128 6.85 66.60 -17.68
C ASN A 128 5.67 67.47 -18.13
N PRO A 129 5.36 68.56 -17.41
CA PRO A 129 4.86 69.73 -18.11
C PRO A 129 5.44 71.01 -17.49
N PHE A 130 6.03 71.86 -18.34
CA PHE A 130 6.20 73.31 -18.10
C PHE A 130 6.87 73.74 -16.79
N ASN A 131 8.16 74.08 -16.84
CA ASN A 131 8.67 75.34 -16.28
C ASN A 131 10.19 75.43 -16.42
N ASN A 132 10.64 76.21 -17.43
CA ASN A 132 11.59 77.31 -17.29
C ASN A 132 12.21 77.65 -18.65
N LEU A 133 11.40 78.27 -19.51
CA LEU A 133 11.84 79.45 -20.24
C LEU A 133 11.99 80.59 -19.20
N ILE A 134 12.99 81.46 -19.42
CA ILE A 134 13.24 82.75 -18.75
C ILE A 134 14.07 82.68 -17.45
N ALA A 135 15.39 82.81 -17.61
CA ALA A 135 16.20 83.86 -17.00
C ALA A 135 17.49 84.05 -17.82
#